data_AF-A0AA95FBT1-F1
#
_entry.id   AF-A0AA95FBT1-F1
#
_cell.length_a   1.000
_cell.length_b   1.000
_cell.length_c   1.000
_cell.angle_alpha   90.00
_cell.angle_beta   90.00
_cell.angle_gamma   90.00
#
_symmetry.space_group_name_H-M   'P 1'
#
loop_
_entity.id
_entity.type
_entity.pdbx_description
1 polymer ?
#
loop_
_entity_poly.entity_id
_entity_poly.type
_entity_poly.pdbx_seq_one_letter_code
_entity_poly.pdbx_strand_id
1 'polypeptide(L)'
;MAASTSGAPRYLAPAQVAELLQIGVAEVIALVHDGELRGMQIGVPARWRVEESSLEDYLAAQSEQSRRMALWRQSQVASFPEVWGASSAQNL
;
A
#
# COMPACT_ATOMS: atom_id res chain seq x y z
N MET A 1 -25.86 -6.53 -6.60
CA MET A 1 -24.51 -7.00 -6.22
C MET A 1 -23.94 -7.72 -7.43
N ALA A 2 -23.10 -7.06 -8.23
CA ALA A 2 -22.58 -7.64 -9.46
C ALA A 2 -21.50 -8.68 -9.11
N ALA A 3 -21.69 -9.90 -9.59
CA ALA A 3 -20.73 -10.99 -9.43
C ALA A 3 -19.40 -10.59 -10.10
N SER A 4 -18.32 -10.67 -9.33
CA SER A 4 -16.95 -10.58 -9.81
C SER A 4 -16.72 -11.64 -10.89
N THR A 5 -16.40 -11.21 -12.10
CA THR A 5 -16.22 -12.10 -13.25
C THR A 5 -15.07 -13.07 -13.00
N SER A 6 -15.40 -14.34 -12.77
CA SER A 6 -14.45 -15.45 -12.79
C SER A 6 -14.03 -15.68 -14.25
N GLY A 7 -13.07 -14.90 -14.75
CA GLY A 7 -12.74 -14.87 -16.17
C GLY A 7 -11.29 -14.52 -16.45
N ALA A 8 -10.43 -15.54 -16.42
CA ALA A 8 -9.00 -15.52 -16.77
C ALA A 8 -8.12 -14.50 -16.03
N PRO A 9 -6.85 -14.82 -15.74
CA PRO A 9 -5.91 -13.84 -15.20
C PRO A 9 -5.78 -12.65 -16.17
N ARG A 10 -6.06 -11.44 -15.67
CA ARG A 10 -5.94 -10.20 -16.43
C ARG A 10 -4.54 -9.63 -16.24
N TYR A 11 -3.95 -9.19 -17.35
CA TYR A 11 -2.59 -8.66 -17.37
C TYR A 11 -2.60 -7.22 -17.85
N LEU A 12 -1.97 -6.34 -17.07
CA LEU A 12 -1.85 -4.92 -17.33
C LEU A 12 -0.46 -4.61 -17.89
N ALA A 13 -0.37 -3.66 -18.81
CA ALA A 13 0.92 -3.08 -19.15
C ALA A 13 1.43 -2.22 -17.98
N PRO A 14 2.75 -2.13 -17.75
CA PRO A 14 3.31 -1.26 -16.71
C PRO A 14 2.84 0.20 -16.82
N ALA A 15 2.64 0.69 -18.05
CA ALA A 15 2.07 2.01 -18.28
C ALA A 15 0.64 2.15 -17.72
N GLN A 16 -0.21 1.13 -17.85
CA GLN A 16 -1.56 1.17 -17.28
C GLN A 16 -1.53 1.15 -15.74
N VAL A 17 -0.63 0.35 -15.15
CA VAL A 17 -0.44 0.32 -13.70
C VAL A 17 0.07 1.66 -13.17
N ALA A 18 1.00 2.29 -13.89
CA ALA A 18 1.52 3.61 -13.57
C ALA A 18 0.42 4.66 -13.52
N GLU A 19 -0.47 4.67 -14.52
CA GLU A 19 -1.65 5.54 -14.52
C GLU A 19 -2.61 5.23 -13.36
N LEU A 20 -2.84 3.96 -13.02
CA LEU A 20 -3.75 3.60 -11.91
C LEU A 20 -3.19 4.03 -10.55
N LEU A 21 -1.88 3.89 -10.35
CA LEU A 21 -1.21 4.24 -9.09
C LEU A 21 -0.76 5.71 -9.03
N GLN A 22 -0.85 6.45 -10.13
CA GLN A 22 -0.32 7.81 -10.27
C GLN A 22 1.18 7.90 -9.94
N ILE A 23 1.95 6.92 -10.43
CA ILE A 23 3.42 6.83 -10.27
C ILE A 23 4.12 6.70 -11.62
N GLY A 24 5.46 6.71 -11.63
CA GLY A 24 6.23 6.54 -12.87
C GLY A 24 6.24 5.10 -13.40
N VAL A 25 6.30 4.91 -14.72
CA VAL A 25 6.45 3.56 -15.33
C VAL A 25 7.74 2.87 -14.88
N ALA A 26 8.83 3.63 -14.72
CA ALA A 26 10.10 3.11 -14.20
C ALA A 26 9.96 2.59 -12.77
N GLU A 27 9.13 3.24 -11.95
CA GLU A 27 8.83 2.83 -10.58
C GLU A 27 8.01 1.55 -10.56
N VAL A 28 7.00 1.42 -11.43
CA VAL A 28 6.28 0.14 -11.61
C VAL A 28 7.23 -0.99 -12.00
N ILE A 29 8.18 -0.74 -12.90
CA ILE A 29 9.17 -1.76 -13.30
C ILE A 29 10.08 -2.13 -12.12
N ALA A 30 10.47 -1.17 -11.30
CA ALA A 30 11.25 -1.43 -10.08
C ALA A 30 10.45 -2.32 -9.11
N LEU A 31 9.17 -2.02 -8.86
CA LEU A 31 8.30 -2.86 -8.03
C LEU A 31 8.19 -4.30 -8.56
N VAL A 32 8.17 -4.49 -9.88
CA VAL A 32 8.20 -5.82 -10.49
C VAL A 32 9.54 -6.52 -10.28
N HIS A 33 10.64 -5.79 -10.43
CA HIS A 33 11.99 -6.31 -10.24
C HIS A 33 12.26 -6.68 -8.76
N ASP A 34 11.73 -5.90 -7.83
CA ASP A 34 11.85 -6.11 -6.38
C ASP A 34 10.91 -7.22 -5.87
N GLY A 35 10.03 -7.72 -6.74
CA GLY A 35 9.10 -8.80 -6.43
C GLY A 35 7.85 -8.35 -5.66
N GLU A 36 7.64 -7.05 -5.49
CA GLU A 36 6.43 -6.50 -4.87
C GLU A 36 5.21 -6.60 -5.82
N LEU A 37 5.45 -6.54 -7.13
CA LEU A 37 4.45 -6.80 -8.16
C LEU A 37 4.83 -8.02 -9.00
N ARG A 38 3.90 -8.96 -9.15
CA ARG A 38 4.08 -10.11 -10.04
C ARG A 38 3.96 -9.66 -11.49
N GLY A 39 5.04 -9.81 -12.25
CA GLY A 39 5.07 -9.51 -13.67
C GLY A 39 5.93 -10.49 -14.48
N MET A 40 5.64 -10.59 -15.77
CA MET A 40 6.38 -11.41 -16.72
C MET A 40 6.63 -10.67 -18.03
N GLN A 41 7.72 -11.00 -18.71
CA GLN A 41 7.99 -10.52 -20.06
C GLN A 41 7.38 -11.48 -21.09
N ILE A 42 6.63 -10.93 -22.05
CA ILE A 42 5.97 -11.70 -23.12
C ILE A 42 6.33 -11.12 -24.48
N GLY A 43 6.61 -12.01 -25.44
CA GLY A 43 6.75 -11.69 -26.86
C GLY A 43 8.13 -11.19 -27.29
N VAL A 44 8.22 -10.77 -28.56
CA VAL A 44 9.43 -10.23 -29.19
C VAL A 44 9.05 -8.93 -29.94
N PRO A 45 9.56 -7.75 -29.53
CA PRO A 45 10.40 -7.50 -28.36
C PRO A 45 9.67 -7.79 -27.04
N ALA A 46 10.44 -8.18 -26.02
CA ALA A 46 9.92 -8.51 -24.70
C ALA A 46 9.17 -7.31 -24.10
N ARG A 47 7.89 -7.50 -23.75
CA ARG A 47 7.07 -6.49 -23.08
C ARG A 47 6.65 -7.01 -21.72
N TRP A 48 6.88 -6.21 -20.69
CA TRP A 48 6.41 -6.51 -19.34
C TRP A 48 4.88 -6.51 -19.27
N ARG A 49 4.36 -7.45 -18.49
CA ARG A 49 2.94 -7.60 -18.15
C ARG A 49 2.84 -7.87 -16.66
N VAL A 50 2.05 -7.06 -15.97
CA VAL A 50 1.81 -7.16 -14.54
C VAL A 50 0.47 -7.87 -14.33
N GLU A 51 0.41 -8.80 -13.40
CA GLU A 51 -0.83 -9.49 -13.03
C GLU A 51 -1.75 -8.52 -12.28
N GLU A 52 -3.00 -8.36 -12.71
CA GLU A 52 -3.96 -7.45 -12.07
C GLU A 52 -4.24 -7.85 -10.61
N SER A 53 -4.35 -9.15 -10.32
CA SER A 53 -4.52 -9.66 -8.95
C SER A 53 -3.36 -9.25 -8.03
N SER A 54 -2.14 -9.21 -8.56
CA SER A 54 -0.97 -8.81 -7.77
C SER A 54 -0.97 -7.31 -7.45
N LEU A 55 -1.54 -6.49 -8.33
CA LEU A 55 -1.74 -5.07 -8.05
C LEU A 55 -2.76 -4.87 -6.92
N GLU A 56 -3.86 -5.62 -6.96
CA GLU A 56 -4.88 -5.61 -5.90
C GLU A 56 -4.29 -6.06 -4.55
N ASP A 57 -3.53 -7.15 -4.56
CA ASP A 57 -2.83 -7.68 -3.37
C ASP A 57 -1.85 -6.63 -2.79
N TYR A 58 -1.06 -5.99 -3.66
CA TYR A 58 -0.11 -4.95 -3.27
C TYR A 58 -0.83 -3.76 -2.61
N LEU A 59 -1.91 -3.27 -3.20
CA LEU A 59 -2.70 -2.17 -2.64
C LEU A 59 -3.34 -2.53 -1.29
N ALA A 60 -3.82 -3.77 -1.14
CA ALA A 60 -4.35 -4.26 0.13
C ALA A 60 -3.27 -4.27 1.22
N ALA A 61 -2.05 -4.71 0.89
CA ALA A 61 -0.91 -4.69 1.81
C ALA A 61 -0.52 -3.27 2.24
N GLN A 62 -0.47 -2.32 1.30
CA GLN A 62 -0.14 -0.90 1.58
C GLN A 62 -1.20 -0.22 2.47
N SER A 63 -2.48 -0.50 2.23
CA SER A 63 -3.58 -0.02 3.06
C SER A 63 -3.49 -0.56 4.49
N GLU A 64 -3.21 -1.85 4.64
CA GLU A 64 -3.04 -2.49 5.95
C GLU A 64 -1.83 -1.93 6.72
N GLN A 65 -0.71 -1.69 6.03
CA GLN A 65 0.46 -1.04 6.61
C GLN A 65 0.12 0.37 7.11
N SER A 66 -0.57 1.16 6.30
CA SER A 66 -1.02 2.51 6.65
C SER A 66 -1.96 2.50 7.86
N ARG A 67 -2.89 1.54 7.92
CA ARG A 67 -3.80 1.32 9.06
C ARG A 67 -3.04 1.01 10.34
N ARG A 68 -2.05 0.11 10.27
CA ARG A 68 -1.20 -0.26 11.42
C ARG A 68 -0.43 0.94 11.96
N MET A 69 0.13 1.76 11.07
CA MET A 69 0.84 2.99 11.45
C MET A 69 -0.10 4.03 12.08
N ALA A 70 -1.34 4.14 11.63
CA ALA A 70 -2.34 5.04 12.23
C ALA A 70 -2.70 4.62 13.66
N LEU A 71 -2.86 3.31 13.92
CA LEU A 71 -3.16 2.79 15.26
C LEU A 71 -2.00 3.04 16.24
N TRP A 72 -0.75 2.85 15.80
CA TRP A 72 0.43 3.17 16.62
C TRP A 72 0.52 4.65 17.01
N ARG A 73 0.07 5.56 16.13
CA ARG A 73 0.04 7.00 16.46
C ARG A 73 -1.00 7.34 17.53
N GLN A 74 -2.15 6.67 17.53
CA GLN A 74 -3.21 6.92 18.51
C GLN A 74 -2.83 6.41 19.91
N SER A 75 -2.10 5.30 20.03
CA SER A 75 -1.65 4.80 21.33
C SER A 75 -0.65 5.73 22.03
N GLN A 76 0.17 6.47 21.27
CA GLN A 76 1.05 7.50 21.82
C GLN A 76 0.31 8.74 22.33
N VAL A 77 -0.87 9.07 21.77
CA VAL A 77 -1.67 10.22 22.21
C VAL A 77 -2.52 9.87 23.45
N ALA A 78 -3.02 8.65 23.55
CA ALA A 78 -3.82 8.19 24.70
C ALA A 78 -2.98 7.94 25.97
N SER A 79 -1.66 7.87 25.85
CA SER A 79 -0.72 7.68 26.96
C SER A 79 -0.30 9.01 27.59
N PHE A 80 -1.25 9.86 27.98
CA PHE A 80 -0.97 10.97 28.89
C PHE A 80 -2.03 11.11 29.99
N PRO A 81 -2.00 10.26 31.04
CA PRO A 81 -2.95 10.37 32.14
C PRO A 81 -2.49 11.20 33.35
N GLU A 82 -1.20 11.61 33.51
CA GLU A 82 -0.73 12.05 34.87
C GLU A 82 0.26 13.24 34.97
N VAL A 83 0.67 13.94 33.90
CA VAL A 83 1.71 15.00 34.02
C VAL A 83 1.21 16.32 34.65
N TRP A 84 -0.09 16.48 34.94
CA TRP A 84 -0.62 17.70 35.59
C TRP A 84 -1.26 17.47 36.97
N GLY A 85 -0.81 16.44 37.69
CA GLY A 85 -1.11 16.25 39.11
C GLY A 85 -0.34 17.23 40.00
N ALA A 86 -0.96 18.37 40.30
CA ALA A 86 -0.81 19.14 41.54
C ALA A 86 0.62 19.42 42.09
N SER A 87 1.29 20.42 41.51
CA SER A 87 2.20 21.31 42.25
C SER A 87 1.66 22.72 42.01
N SER A 88 1.13 23.47 42.97
CA SER A 88 1.63 23.74 44.31
C SER A 88 0.53 24.41 45.14
N ALA A 89 0.06 23.73 46.18
CA ALA A 89 -0.62 24.37 47.31
C ALA A 89 0.33 24.24 48.52
N GLN A 90 1.27 25.18 48.66
CA GLN A 90 2.06 25.30 49.87
C GLN A 90 2.34 26.78 50.18
N ASN A 91 2.12 27.10 51.47
CA ASN A 91 2.25 28.35 52.21
C ASN A 91 1.08 29.34 52.11
N LEU A 92 0.28 29.52 53.17
CA LEU A 92 0.63 30.01 54.53
C LEU A 92 1.18 31.43 54.51
#